data_AF-A0AAT9HPG1-F1
#
_entry.id   AF-A0AAT9HPG1-F1
#
_cell.length_a   1.000
_cell.length_b   1.000
_cell.length_c   1.000
_cell.angle_alpha   90.00
_cell.angle_beta   90.00
_cell.angle_gamma   90.00
#
_symmetry.space_group_name_H-M   'P 1'
#
loop_
_entity.id
_entity.type
_entity.pdbx_description
1 polymer ?
#
loop_
_entity_poly.entity_id
_entity_poly.type
_entity_poly.pdbx_seq_one_letter_code
_entity_poly.pdbx_strand_id
1 'polypeptide(L)' 'MKDAGLYIPGVGARDVVRGGAGVRAQALDRDGTLVDDFRIHRVGRITAVRNAPSPAATASMAIAEHITTAALDAD' A
#
# COMPACT_ATOMS: atom_id res chain seq x y z
N MET A 1 -3.47 -21.97 -5.03
CA MET A 1 -3.53 -22.66 -6.34
C MET A 1 -4.94 -23.07 -6.76
N LYS A 2 -5.84 -23.45 -5.85
CA LYS A 2 -7.23 -23.82 -6.18
C LYS A 2 -7.94 -22.73 -7.02
N ASP A 3 -7.94 -21.49 -6.55
CA ASP A 3 -8.63 -20.39 -7.25
C ASP A 3 -7.94 -20.02 -8.57
N ALA A 4 -6.60 -20.03 -8.60
CA ALA A 4 -5.83 -19.79 -9.82
C ALA A 4 -6.14 -20.82 -10.92
N GLY A 5 -6.40 -22.08 -10.55
CA GLY A 5 -6.78 -23.15 -11.48
C GLY A 5 -8.13 -22.93 -12.16
N LEU A 6 -9.01 -22.07 -11.62
CA LEU A 6 -10.24 -21.67 -12.29
C LEU A 6 -9.96 -20.80 -13.53
N TYR A 7 -8.89 -20.00 -13.49
CA TYR A 7 -8.50 -19.09 -14.57
C TYR A 7 -7.47 -19.69 -15.52
N ILE A 8 -6.58 -20.56 -15.01
CA ILE A 8 -5.51 -21.19 -15.79
C ILE A 8 -5.55 -22.71 -15.54
N PRO A 9 -6.28 -23.50 -16.35
CA PRO A 9 -6.55 -24.92 -16.09
C PRO A 9 -5.34 -25.88 -16.05
N GLY A 10 -4.12 -25.39 -16.22
CA GLY A 10 -2.88 -26.18 -16.09
C GLY A 10 -2.01 -25.84 -14.89
N VAL A 11 -2.37 -24.79 -14.13
CA VAL A 11 -1.53 -24.29 -13.03
C VAL A 11 -1.74 -25.12 -11.76
N GLY A 12 -0.65 -25.55 -11.13
CA GLY A 12 -0.67 -26.44 -9.98
C GLY A 12 0.44 -26.17 -8.96
N ALA A 13 0.43 -26.91 -7.85
CA ALA A 13 1.38 -26.71 -6.76
C ALA A 13 2.85 -26.84 -7.18
N ARG A 14 3.13 -27.68 -8.20
CA ARG A 14 4.47 -27.87 -8.78
C ARG A 14 5.04 -26.62 -9.48
N ASP A 15 4.17 -25.69 -9.87
CA ASP A 15 4.56 -24.45 -10.55
C ASP A 15 4.93 -23.33 -9.55
N VAL A 16 4.76 -23.59 -8.24
CA VAL A 16 5.10 -22.64 -7.18
C VAL A 16 6.59 -22.74 -6.87
N VAL A 17 7.29 -21.61 -7.03
CA VAL A 17 8.66 -21.42 -6.53
C VAL A 17 8.63 -20.50 -5.31
N ARG A 18 9.68 -20.55 -4.47
CA ARG A 18 9.79 -19.62 -3.35
C ARG A 18 9.88 -18.18 -3.85
N GLY A 19 9.05 -17.31 -3.30
CA GLY A 19 9.12 -15.86 -3.47
C GLY A 19 9.41 -15.14 -2.16
N GLY A 20 9.64 -13.83 -2.24
CA GLY A 20 9.72 -12.97 -1.06
C GLY A 20 8.37 -12.81 -0.37
N ALA A 21 8.39 -12.56 0.93
CA ALA A 21 7.22 -12.11 1.70
C ALA A 21 7.33 -10.61 1.96
N GLY A 22 6.20 -9.89 1.90
CA GLY A 22 6.12 -8.47 2.16
C GLY A 22 4.99 -8.13 3.11
N VAL A 23 5.17 -7.08 3.90
CA VAL A 23 4.14 -6.53 4.79
C VAL A 23 3.71 -5.18 4.23
N ARG A 24 2.39 -4.96 4.12
CA ARG A 24 1.85 -3.67 3.72
C ARG A 24 1.77 -2.74 4.92
N ALA A 25 2.16 -1.48 4.74
CA ALA A 25 1.81 -0.41 5.68
C ALA A 25 0.31 -0.11 5.52
N GLN A 26 -0.52 -0.91 6.19
CA GLN A 26 -1.97 -0.87 6.12
C GLN A 26 -2.53 -0.35 7.44
N ALA A 27 -3.26 0.76 7.39
CA ALA A 27 -3.93 1.31 8.56
C ALA A 27 -5.27 0.60 8.81
N LEU A 28 -5.63 0.54 10.09
CA LEU A 28 -6.90 0.02 10.59
C LEU A 28 -7.59 1.13 11.39
N ASP A 29 -8.87 1.34 11.12
CA ASP A 29 -9.69 2.21 11.96
C ASP A 29 -10.13 1.49 13.25
N ARG A 30 -10.66 2.27 14.19
CA ARG A 30 -11.01 1.79 15.53
C ARG A 30 -12.07 0.68 15.52
N ASP A 31 -12.88 0.63 14.48
CA ASP A 31 -13.90 -0.39 14.25
C ASP A 31 -13.37 -1.65 13.53
N GLY A 32 -12.07 -1.69 13.22
CA GLY A 32 -11.44 -2.80 12.52
C GLY A 32 -11.55 -2.73 11.00
N THR A 33 -12.02 -1.62 10.44
CA THR A 33 -12.06 -1.45 8.98
C THR A 33 -10.68 -1.10 8.43
N LEU A 34 -10.32 -1.70 7.29
CA LEU A 34 -9.09 -1.36 6.59
C LEU A 34 -9.25 -0.01 5.90
N VAL A 35 -8.23 0.83 6.01
CA VAL A 35 -8.27 2.13 5.35
C VAL A 35 -7.85 1.97 3.90
N ASP A 36 -8.74 2.33 2.99
CA ASP A 36 -8.50 2.19 1.54
C ASP A 36 -7.79 3.39 0.90
N ASP A 37 -7.62 4.49 1.64
CA ASP A 37 -7.00 5.74 1.16
C ASP A 37 -5.74 6.12 1.95
N PHE A 38 -4.95 7.07 1.44
CA PHE A 38 -3.76 7.57 2.10
C PHE A 38 -4.09 8.22 3.45
N ARG A 39 -3.27 7.93 4.46
CA ARG A 39 -3.34 8.59 5.77
C ARG A 39 -2.04 9.32 6.03
N ILE A 40 -2.03 10.61 5.77
CA ILE A 40 -0.88 11.49 6.04
C ILE A 40 -1.20 12.31 7.29
N HIS A 41 -0.28 12.35 8.24
CA HIS A 41 -0.45 13.09 9.49
C HIS A 41 0.72 14.04 9.72
N ARG A 42 0.44 15.26 10.18
CA ARG A 42 1.46 16.27 10.50
C ARG A 42 1.49 16.52 12.00
N VAL A 43 2.68 16.47 12.61
CA VAL A 43 2.93 16.94 13.99
C VAL A 43 4.11 17.90 13.96
N GLY A 44 3.83 19.20 14.08
CA GLY A 44 4.84 20.25 13.93
C GLY A 44 5.56 20.13 12.57
N ARG A 45 6.88 19.90 12.62
CA ARG A 45 7.74 19.74 11.43
C ARG A 45 7.83 18.30 10.90
N ILE A 46 7.06 17.37 11.48
CA ILE A 46 7.08 15.95 11.08
C ILE A 46 5.86 15.65 10.22
N THR A 47 6.08 15.07 9.04
CA THR A 47 5.04 14.51 8.18
C THR A 47 5.18 12.98 8.17
N ALA A 48 4.14 12.27 8.59
CA ALA A 48 4.10 10.81 8.67
C ALA A 48 3.09 10.24 7.68
N VAL A 49 3.55 9.39 6.75
CA VAL A 49 2.70 8.60 5.86
C VAL A 49 2.37 7.29 6.58
N ARG A 50 1.15 7.19 7.12
CA ARG A 50 0.71 6.05 7.96
C ARG A 50 -0.05 4.98 7.18
N ASN A 51 -0.61 5.34 6.03
CA ASN A 51 -1.25 4.41 5.10
C ASN A 51 -0.95 4.83 3.67
N ALA A 52 -0.57 3.85 2.85
CA ALA A 52 -0.39 4.01 1.41
C ALA A 52 -0.81 2.69 0.73
N PRO A 53 -2.11 2.52 0.44
CA PRO A 53 -2.62 1.29 -0.14
C PRO A 53 -2.27 1.18 -1.62
N SER A 54 -2.61 0.04 -2.23
CA SER A 54 -2.30 -0.21 -3.64
C SER A 54 -2.99 0.83 -4.54
N PRO A 55 -2.29 1.40 -5.55
CA PRO A 55 -0.96 1.02 -6.02
C PRO A 55 0.17 1.98 -5.55
N ALA A 56 0.51 1.97 -4.25
CA ALA A 56 1.56 2.83 -3.69
C ALA A 56 2.92 2.75 -4.39
N ALA A 57 3.37 1.55 -4.79
CA ALA A 57 4.65 1.39 -5.49
C ALA A 57 4.62 2.01 -6.90
N THR A 58 3.51 1.82 -7.63
CA THR A 58 3.36 2.35 -8.99
C THR A 58 3.16 3.87 -8.99
N ALA A 59 2.43 4.39 -8.00
CA ALA A 59 2.12 5.82 -7.87
C ALA A 59 3.11 6.59 -6.98
N SER A 60 4.28 6.02 -6.67
CA SER A 60 5.18 6.54 -5.64
C SER A 60 5.64 7.98 -5.89
N MET A 61 5.85 8.36 -7.15
CA MET A 61 6.27 9.72 -7.52
C MET A 61 5.15 10.74 -7.35
N ALA A 62 3.93 10.43 -7.80
CA ALA A 62 2.78 11.31 -7.60
C ALA A 62 2.45 11.49 -6.10
N ILE A 63 2.61 10.42 -5.31
CA ILE A 63 2.48 10.47 -3.85
C ILE A 63 3.55 11.39 -3.25
N ALA A 64 4.80 11.27 -3.70
CA ALA A 64 5.89 12.11 -3.23
C ALA A 64 5.64 13.59 -3.54
N GLU A 65 5.23 13.91 -4.77
CA GLU A 65 4.84 15.28 -5.17
C GLU A 65 3.77 15.83 -4.23
N HIS A 66 2.66 15.10 -4.04
CA HIS A 66 1.57 15.51 -3.16
C HIS A 66 2.04 15.77 -1.72
N ILE A 67 2.88 14.88 -1.17
CA ILE A 67 3.44 15.03 0.18
C ILE A 67 4.34 16.27 0.26
N THR A 68 5.22 16.47 -0.72
CA THR A 68 6.17 17.59 -0.72
C THR A 68 5.46 18.93 -0.85
N THR A 69 4.51 19.07 -1.77
CA THR A 69 3.64 20.26 -1.89
C THR A 69 2.96 20.54 -0.55
N ALA A 70 2.25 19.56 0.02
CA ALA A 70 1.55 19.75 1.28
C ALA A 70 2.48 20.03 2.47
N ALA A 71 3.73 19.58 2.45
CA ALA A 71 4.68 19.78 3.54
C ALA A 71 5.48 21.08 3.42
N LEU A 72 5.72 21.57 2.21
CA LEU A 72 6.53 22.75 1.90
C LEU A 72 5.69 24.02 1.74
N ASP A 73 4.43 23.92 1.33
CA ASP A 73 3.52 25.07 1.17
C ASP A 73 2.83 25.48 2.47
N ALA A 74 3.13 24.80 3.59
CA ALA A 74 2.67 25.20 4.90
C ALA A 74 3.64 26.21 5.52
N ASP A 75 3.65 27.41 4.95
CA ASP A 75 4.17 28.65 5.52
C ASP A 75 3.01 29.67 5.68
#